data_AF-A0A7C8PQH3-F1
#
_entry.id   AF-A0A7C8PQH3-F1
#
_cell.length_a   1.000
_cell.length_b   1.000
_cell.length_c   1.000
_cell.angle_alpha   90.00
_cell.angle_beta   90.00
_cell.angle_gamma   90.00
#
_symmetry.space_group_name_H-M   'P 1'
#
loop_
_entity.id
_entity.type
_entity.pdbx_description
1 polymer ?
#
loop_
_entity_poly.entity_id
_entity_poly.type
_entity_poly.pdbx_seq_one_letter_code
_entity_poly.pdbx_strand_id
1 'polypeptide(L)'
;MEPPPIFSADATVAFLSGKTRRVLTLQLPSLETSSDSFPTNIKDPQKSLKPGEKIDWFLRDDSAAVNVYRAKLGDLIAEEFGFHGSEDWMLRDLPTGYAIFTSQKGTVDDKGKLVIERQDSYLYGHQSGARYRSPKEFLPHVASIIRQNEGSLRYARSVLFV
;
A
#
# COMPACT_ATOMS: atom_id res chain seq x y z
N MET A 1 -27.47 8.02 -7.09
CA MET A 1 -26.24 7.24 -7.39
C MET A 1 -25.99 6.36 -6.19
N GLU A 2 -25.99 5.04 -6.38
CA GLU A 2 -25.51 4.13 -5.33
C GLU A 2 -24.01 4.36 -5.12
N PRO A 3 -23.50 4.28 -3.88
CA PRO A 3 -22.07 4.38 -3.64
C PRO A 3 -21.33 3.26 -4.39
N PRO A 4 -20.16 3.53 -4.96
CA PRO A 4 -19.36 2.51 -5.63
C PRO A 4 -19.05 1.36 -4.65
N PRO A 5 -18.97 0.11 -5.14
CA PRO A 5 -18.67 -1.03 -4.29
C PRO A 5 -17.27 -0.88 -3.67
N ILE A 6 -17.16 -1.17 -2.38
CA ILE A 6 -15.91 -1.10 -1.60
C ILE A 6 -14.88 -2.10 -2.14
N PHE A 7 -15.35 -3.19 -2.74
CA PHE A 7 -14.52 -4.18 -3.40
C PHE A 7 -15.14 -4.58 -4.73
N SER A 8 -14.36 -4.52 -5.80
CA SER A 8 -14.77 -4.97 -7.13
C SER A 8 -13.60 -5.58 -7.88
N ALA A 9 -13.93 -6.37 -8.89
CA ALA A 9 -12.98 -6.86 -9.87
C ALA A 9 -13.62 -6.65 -11.25
N ASP A 10 -12.79 -6.42 -12.24
CA ASP A 10 -13.22 -6.26 -13.63
C ASP A 10 -12.27 -7.04 -14.56
N ALA A 11 -12.51 -6.99 -15.87
CA ALA A 11 -11.67 -7.66 -16.86
C ALA A 11 -10.28 -6.99 -17.06
N THR A 12 -9.92 -6.00 -16.25
CA THR A 12 -8.63 -5.33 -16.35
C THR A 12 -7.53 -6.30 -15.94
N VAL A 13 -6.50 -6.33 -16.78
CA VAL A 13 -5.25 -7.03 -16.52
C VAL A 13 -4.10 -6.03 -16.44
N ALA A 14 -3.17 -6.30 -15.53
CA ALA A 14 -1.94 -5.52 -15.36
C ALA A 14 -0.73 -6.41 -15.62
N PHE A 15 0.35 -5.82 -16.15
CA PHE A 15 1.61 -6.52 -16.36
C PHE A 15 2.62 -6.10 -15.31
N LEU A 16 3.10 -7.05 -14.51
CA LEU A 16 4.10 -6.81 -13.48
C LEU A 16 5.10 -7.97 -13.44
N SER A 17 6.39 -7.66 -13.48
CA SER A 17 7.48 -8.64 -13.38
C SER A 17 7.37 -9.81 -14.37
N GLY A 18 6.96 -9.53 -15.61
CA GLY A 18 6.84 -10.57 -16.65
C GLY A 18 5.55 -11.37 -16.62
N LYS A 19 4.61 -11.05 -15.73
CA LYS A 19 3.36 -11.80 -15.54
C LYS A 19 2.13 -10.90 -15.72
N THR A 20 1.08 -11.49 -16.30
CA THR A 20 -0.26 -10.91 -16.34
C THR A 20 -0.97 -11.16 -15.02
N ARG A 21 -1.54 -10.12 -14.42
CA ARG A 21 -2.28 -10.17 -13.16
C ARG A 21 -3.68 -9.62 -13.34
N ARG A 22 -4.68 -10.28 -12.76
CA ARG A 22 -6.05 -9.74 -12.64
C ARG A 22 -6.08 -8.61 -11.62
N VAL A 23 -6.89 -7.60 -11.88
CA VAL A 23 -6.93 -6.39 -11.06
C VAL A 23 -8.16 -6.38 -10.15
N LEU A 24 -7.91 -6.16 -8.87
CA LEU A 24 -8.93 -5.91 -7.84
C LEU A 24 -8.95 -4.42 -7.52
N THR A 25 -10.13 -3.85 -7.32
CA THR A 25 -10.30 -2.48 -6.84
C THR A 25 -10.81 -2.52 -5.41
N LEU A 26 -10.14 -1.78 -4.53
CA LEU A 26 -10.48 -1.67 -3.11
C LEU A 26 -10.63 -0.20 -2.74
N GLN A 27 -11.83 0.21 -2.34
CA GLN A 27 -12.15 1.55 -1.89
C GLN A 27 -12.56 1.48 -0.42
N LEU A 28 -11.63 1.80 0.48
CA LEU A 28 -11.93 1.82 1.91
C LEU A 28 -12.78 3.06 2.25
N PRO A 29 -13.70 2.97 3.22
CA PRO A 29 -14.44 4.12 3.71
C PRO A 29 -13.52 5.23 4.22
N SER A 30 -13.90 6.49 4.03
CA SER A 30 -13.10 7.64 4.48
C SER A 30 -12.88 7.68 6.00
N LEU A 31 -13.77 7.04 6.78
CA LEU A 31 -13.61 6.91 8.23
C LEU A 31 -12.42 6.04 8.61
N GLU A 32 -11.94 5.17 7.72
CA GLU A 32 -10.80 4.30 7.99
C GLU A 32 -9.46 4.95 7.64
N THR A 33 -9.51 6.13 7.01
CA THR A 33 -8.33 6.75 6.42
C THR A 33 -8.08 8.14 6.96
N SER A 34 -6.81 8.48 7.18
CA SER A 34 -6.39 9.81 7.59
C SER A 34 -5.01 10.13 7.05
N SER A 35 -4.91 11.13 6.18
CA SER A 35 -3.64 11.67 5.71
C SER A 35 -2.86 12.38 6.82
N ASP A 36 -3.52 12.79 7.90
CA ASP A 36 -2.86 13.42 9.05
C ASP A 36 -1.97 12.41 9.79
N SER A 37 -2.15 11.11 9.54
CA SER A 37 -1.25 10.06 10.02
C SER A 37 0.08 9.97 9.26
N PHE A 38 0.24 10.72 8.17
CA PHE A 38 1.47 10.70 7.39
C PHE A 38 2.64 11.30 8.18
N PRO A 39 3.87 10.80 7.95
CA PRO A 39 5.03 11.38 8.59
C PRO A 39 5.20 12.85 8.17
N THR A 40 5.57 13.70 9.12
CA THR A 40 5.72 15.15 8.90
C THR A 40 7.12 15.54 8.43
N ASN A 41 8.14 14.75 8.74
CA ASN A 41 9.54 15.00 8.31
C ASN A 41 9.85 14.31 6.97
N ILE A 42 9.07 14.65 5.94
CA ILE A 42 9.32 14.18 4.57
C ILE A 42 10.55 14.90 4.05
N LYS A 43 11.49 14.15 3.42
CA LYS A 43 12.82 14.59 2.96
C LYS A 43 12.89 16.09 2.70
N ASP A 44 13.81 16.76 3.39
CA ASP A 44 14.15 18.15 3.17
C ASP A 44 15.38 18.24 2.25
N PRO A 45 15.21 18.39 0.92
CA PRO A 45 16.32 18.57 0.00
C PRO A 45 17.05 19.91 0.19
N GLN A 46 16.55 20.82 1.03
CA GLN A 46 17.12 22.15 1.23
C GLN A 46 18.09 22.23 2.41
N LYS A 47 18.14 21.22 3.29
CA LYS A 47 19.05 21.23 4.44
C LYS A 47 20.47 20.84 4.04
N SER A 48 21.41 21.79 4.11
CA SER A 48 22.84 21.49 4.00
C SER A 48 23.28 20.62 5.19
N LEU A 49 23.54 19.34 4.95
CA LEU A 49 23.96 18.39 5.98
C LEU A 49 25.45 18.57 6.30
N LYS A 50 25.80 18.50 7.60
CA LYS A 50 27.19 18.57 8.07
C LYS A 50 27.74 17.17 8.36
N PRO A 51 29.06 16.93 8.21
CA PRO A 51 29.70 15.71 8.71
C PRO A 51 29.31 15.41 10.16
N GLY A 52 28.97 14.15 10.43
CA GLY A 52 28.50 13.67 11.73
C GLY A 52 27.02 13.95 12.05
N GLU A 53 26.29 14.68 11.20
CA GLU A 53 24.85 14.90 11.40
C GLU A 53 24.07 13.59 11.19
N LYS A 54 23.19 13.28 12.15
CA LYS A 54 22.24 12.17 12.03
C LYS A 54 21.03 12.62 11.23
N ILE A 55 20.60 11.78 10.31
CA ILE A 55 19.37 11.98 9.55
C ILE A 55 18.30 10.98 9.96
N ASP A 56 17.05 11.45 9.97
CA ASP A 56 15.85 10.63 10.11
C ASP A 56 14.73 11.32 9.33
N TRP A 57 14.56 10.92 8.08
CA TRP A 57 13.56 11.49 7.19
C TRP A 57 12.75 10.41 6.49
N PHE A 58 11.65 10.83 5.88
CA PHE A 58 10.75 9.95 5.16
C PHE A 58 10.77 10.27 3.67
N LEU A 59 10.80 9.22 2.85
CA LEU A 59 10.55 9.31 1.42
C LEU A 59 9.16 8.76 1.16
N ARG A 60 8.30 9.53 0.48
CA ARG A 60 7.09 8.96 -0.10
C ARG A 60 7.50 8.06 -1.26
N ASP A 61 7.04 6.82 -1.23
CA ASP A 61 7.36 5.84 -2.25
C ASP A 61 6.20 5.81 -3.27
N ASP A 62 6.49 6.21 -4.51
CA ASP A 62 5.58 6.10 -5.65
C ASP A 62 6.16 5.12 -6.71
N SER A 63 7.06 4.22 -6.30
CA SER A 63 7.92 3.42 -7.18
C SER A 63 7.41 1.98 -7.42
N ALA A 64 8.26 1.15 -8.04
CA ALA A 64 8.04 -0.28 -8.22
C ALA A 64 7.74 -1.03 -6.90
N ALA A 65 8.24 -0.55 -5.76
CA ALA A 65 7.95 -1.14 -4.46
C ALA A 65 6.45 -1.07 -4.11
N VAL A 66 5.75 0.01 -4.51
CA VAL A 66 4.30 0.15 -4.37
C VAL A 66 3.57 -0.90 -5.21
N ASN A 67 4.03 -1.14 -6.44
CA ASN A 67 3.43 -2.16 -7.31
C ASN A 67 3.62 -3.57 -6.74
N VAL A 68 4.79 -3.87 -6.17
CA VAL A 68 5.04 -5.14 -5.47
C VAL A 68 4.14 -5.27 -4.24
N TYR A 69 3.93 -4.19 -3.49
CA TYR A 69 3.02 -4.19 -2.34
C TYR A 69 1.57 -4.49 -2.77
N ARG A 70 1.09 -3.79 -3.80
CA ARG A 70 -0.25 -3.98 -4.39
C ARG A 70 -0.47 -5.40 -4.91
N ALA A 71 0.53 -5.98 -5.56
CA ALA A 71 0.52 -7.36 -6.03
C ALA A 71 0.38 -8.35 -4.88
N LYS A 72 1.27 -8.27 -3.89
CA LYS A 72 1.22 -9.14 -2.70
C LYS A 72 -0.08 -9.01 -1.93
N LEU A 73 -0.60 -7.80 -1.77
CA LEU A 73 -1.88 -7.59 -1.08
C LEU A 73 -3.06 -8.15 -1.89
N GLY A 74 -3.05 -7.97 -3.21
CA GLY A 74 -4.06 -8.55 -4.10
C GLY A 74 -4.10 -10.07 -4.01
N ASP A 75 -2.94 -10.73 -4.07
CA ASP A 75 -2.84 -12.19 -3.91
C ASP A 75 -3.38 -12.66 -2.56
N LEU A 76 -3.03 -11.97 -1.47
CA LEU A 76 -3.52 -12.30 -0.12
C LEU A 76 -5.04 -12.13 0.03
N ILE A 77 -5.62 -11.08 -0.57
CA ILE A 77 -7.07 -10.87 -0.57
C ILE A 77 -7.75 -11.96 -1.42
N ALA A 78 -7.18 -12.29 -2.58
CA ALA A 78 -7.70 -13.34 -3.44
C ALA A 78 -7.77 -14.69 -2.69
N GLU A 79 -6.69 -15.03 -2.00
CA GLU A 79 -6.59 -16.23 -1.16
C GLU A 79 -7.63 -16.22 -0.01
N GLU A 80 -7.67 -15.14 0.78
CA GLU A 80 -8.56 -14.99 1.95
C GLU A 80 -10.06 -15.14 1.60
N PHE A 81 -10.46 -14.69 0.41
CA PHE A 81 -11.86 -14.69 -0.03
C PHE A 81 -12.19 -15.76 -1.07
N GLY A 82 -11.29 -16.71 -1.30
CA GLY A 82 -11.53 -17.89 -2.13
C GLY A 82 -11.66 -17.60 -3.62
N PHE A 83 -10.96 -16.59 -4.12
CA PHE A 83 -10.77 -16.37 -5.55
C PHE A 83 -9.73 -17.38 -6.07
N HIS A 84 -10.16 -18.63 -6.18
CA HIS A 84 -9.30 -19.75 -6.58
C HIS A 84 -9.14 -19.82 -8.10
N GLY A 85 -7.90 -19.99 -8.57
CA GLY A 85 -7.55 -20.05 -9.98
C GLY A 85 -6.03 -20.12 -10.18
N SER A 86 -5.58 -20.15 -11.44
CA SER A 86 -4.15 -20.06 -11.79
C SER A 86 -3.67 -18.61 -11.98
N GLU A 87 -4.57 -17.64 -11.80
CA GLU A 87 -4.29 -16.24 -11.98
C GLU A 87 -3.58 -15.61 -10.78
N ASP A 88 -2.59 -14.78 -11.07
CA ASP A 88 -2.01 -13.84 -10.11
C ASP A 88 -2.93 -12.61 -9.98
N TRP A 89 -3.02 -12.01 -8.80
CA TRP A 89 -3.86 -10.86 -8.52
C TRP A 89 -3.02 -9.63 -8.12
N MET A 90 -3.58 -8.43 -8.32
CA MET A 90 -3.05 -7.21 -7.71
C MET A 90 -4.15 -6.19 -7.46
N LEU A 91 -3.92 -5.29 -6.51
CA LEU A 91 -4.77 -4.11 -6.38
C LEU A 91 -4.53 -3.10 -7.50
N ARG A 92 -5.59 -2.45 -7.99
CA ARG A 92 -5.56 -1.34 -8.96
C ARG A 92 -4.77 -0.15 -8.45
N ASP A 93 -4.93 0.16 -7.17
CA ASP A 93 -4.23 1.23 -6.46
C ASP A 93 -4.07 0.82 -5.00
N LEU A 94 -3.24 1.54 -4.23
CA LEU A 94 -3.37 1.49 -2.78
C LEU A 94 -4.74 2.08 -2.39
N PRO A 95 -5.35 1.62 -1.28
CA PRO A 95 -6.59 2.23 -0.81
C PRO A 95 -6.46 3.75 -0.65
N THR A 96 -7.50 4.49 -1.07
CA THR A 96 -7.53 5.95 -0.95
C THR A 96 -7.20 6.39 0.48
N GLY A 97 -6.27 7.33 0.62
CA GLY A 97 -5.80 7.83 1.92
C GLY A 97 -4.65 7.02 2.53
N TYR A 98 -4.24 5.92 1.91
CA TYR A 98 -3.02 5.19 2.26
C TYR A 98 -1.86 5.51 1.32
N ALA A 99 -0.65 5.54 1.87
CA ALA A 99 0.58 5.73 1.11
C ALA A 99 1.75 5.00 1.77
N ILE A 100 2.72 4.57 0.97
CA ILE A 100 3.94 3.95 1.49
C ILE A 100 4.98 5.05 1.71
N PHE A 101 5.60 5.02 2.88
CA PHE A 101 6.74 5.87 3.20
C PHE A 101 7.91 5.00 3.65
N THR A 102 9.07 5.34 3.13
CA THR A 102 10.35 4.76 3.51
C THR A 102 11.04 5.68 4.52
N SER A 103 11.19 5.21 5.76
CA SER A 103 12.04 5.84 6.76
C SER A 103 13.49 5.51 6.42
N GLN A 104 14.32 6.55 6.33
CA GLN A 104 15.76 6.42 6.15
C GLN A 104 16.48 7.02 7.34
N LYS A 105 17.31 6.20 7.98
CA LYS A 105 18.19 6.62 9.08
C LYS A 105 19.63 6.44 8.65
N GLY A 106 20.46 7.39 9.02
CA GLY A 106 21.85 7.39 8.61
C GLY A 106 22.63 8.57 9.15
N THR A 107 23.84 8.69 8.66
CA THR A 107 24.81 9.71 9.06
C THR A 107 25.48 10.31 7.83
N VAL A 108 26.00 11.51 7.98
CA VAL A 108 26.82 12.16 6.95
C VAL A 108 28.28 11.90 7.27
N ASP A 109 29.01 11.33 6.32
CA ASP A 109 30.42 11.04 6.48
C ASP A 109 31.30 12.30 6.46
N ASP A 110 32.59 12.14 6.74
CA ASP A 110 33.58 13.23 6.76
C ASP A 110 33.75 13.95 5.41
N LYS A 111 33.26 13.34 4.31
CA LYS A 111 33.26 13.91 2.97
C LYS A 111 31.95 14.63 2.64
N GLY A 112 31.04 14.75 3.60
CA GLY A 112 29.72 15.36 3.40
C GLY A 112 28.75 14.46 2.63
N LYS A 113 29.06 13.16 2.46
CA LYS A 113 28.19 12.22 1.76
C LYS A 113 27.27 11.52 2.74
N LEU A 114 26.01 11.39 2.34
CA LEU A 114 25.03 10.64 3.11
C LEU A 114 25.30 9.12 3.04
N VAL A 115 25.37 8.49 4.21
CA VAL A 115 25.43 7.04 4.39
C VAL A 115 24.14 6.60 5.06
N ILE A 116 23.30 5.87 4.31
CA ILE A 116 22.08 5.26 4.85
C ILE A 116 22.46 3.99 5.61
N GLU A 117 22.23 3.98 6.91
CA GLU A 117 22.49 2.84 7.78
C GLU A 117 21.29 1.89 7.83
N ARG A 118 20.09 2.46 7.74
CA ARG A 118 18.84 1.70 7.86
C ARG A 118 17.75 2.30 6.99
N GLN A 119 17.00 1.41 6.35
CA GLN A 119 15.86 1.74 5.53
C GLN A 119 14.70 0.79 5.83
N ASP A 120 13.55 1.34 6.22
CA ASP A 120 12.33 0.57 6.48
C ASP A 120 11.14 1.23 5.77
N SER A 121 10.34 0.44 5.07
CA SER A 121 9.10 0.91 4.42
C SER A 121 7.88 0.54 5.24
N TYR A 122 6.94 1.47 5.35
CA TYR A 122 5.65 1.26 6.02
C TYR A 122 4.52 1.84 5.21
N LEU A 123 3.36 1.20 5.27
CA LEU A 123 2.09 1.77 4.83
C LEU A 123 1.50 2.63 5.95
N TYR A 124 1.26 3.91 5.65
CA TYR A 124 0.58 4.88 6.52
C TYR A 124 -0.80 5.19 5.95
N GLY A 125 -1.68 5.77 6.76
CA GLY A 125 -3.02 6.18 6.34
C GLY A 125 -4.13 5.70 7.27
N HIS A 126 -3.86 4.85 8.26
CA HIS A 126 -4.90 4.39 9.17
C HIS A 126 -5.35 5.53 10.10
N GLN A 127 -6.67 5.66 10.31
CA GLN A 127 -7.28 6.70 11.15
C GLN A 127 -6.67 6.85 12.57
N SER A 128 -6.23 5.75 13.18
CA SER A 128 -5.60 5.76 14.52
C SER A 128 -4.13 6.20 14.54
N GLY A 129 -3.52 6.46 13.37
CA GLY A 129 -2.07 6.66 13.25
C GLY A 129 -1.26 5.36 13.18
N ALA A 130 -1.91 4.20 13.15
CA ALA A 130 -1.24 2.92 12.98
C ALA A 130 -0.54 2.82 11.61
N ARG A 131 0.54 2.04 11.56
CA ARG A 131 1.34 1.79 10.36
C ARG A 131 1.61 0.31 10.19
N TYR A 132 1.69 -0.14 8.95
CA TYR A 132 1.88 -1.57 8.62
C TYR A 132 3.21 -1.78 7.89
N ARG A 133 4.00 -2.75 8.33
CA ARG A 133 5.32 -3.06 7.72
C ARG A 133 5.21 -3.89 6.45
N SER A 134 4.08 -4.56 6.25
CA SER A 134 3.90 -5.48 5.14
C SER A 134 2.42 -5.64 4.75
N PRO A 135 2.14 -6.17 3.54
CA PRO A 135 0.78 -6.55 3.14
C PRO A 135 0.12 -7.55 4.11
N LYS A 136 0.90 -8.47 4.68
CA LYS A 136 0.38 -9.46 5.64
C LYS A 136 -0.11 -8.84 6.94
N GLU A 137 0.57 -7.79 7.41
CA GLU A 137 0.14 -7.04 8.60
C GLU A 137 -1.11 -6.20 8.32
N PHE A 138 -1.28 -5.74 7.08
CA PHE A 138 -2.44 -4.93 6.68
C PHE A 138 -3.68 -5.75 6.35
N LEU A 139 -3.49 -6.99 5.88
CA LEU A 139 -4.57 -7.89 5.46
C LEU A 139 -5.73 -8.02 6.47
N PRO A 140 -5.50 -8.24 7.79
CA PRO A 140 -6.61 -8.39 8.74
C PRO A 140 -7.54 -7.17 8.79
N HIS A 141 -6.98 -5.97 8.66
CA HIS A 141 -7.77 -4.73 8.62
C HIS A 141 -8.64 -4.67 7.36
N VAL A 142 -8.04 -4.88 6.19
CA VAL A 142 -8.75 -4.90 4.90
C VAL A 142 -9.82 -5.99 4.87
N ALA A 143 -9.49 -7.19 5.32
CA ALA A 143 -10.40 -8.33 5.32
C ALA A 143 -11.62 -8.09 6.23
N SER A 144 -11.42 -7.43 7.39
CA SER A 144 -12.52 -7.02 8.27
C SER A 144 -13.49 -6.09 7.53
N ILE A 145 -12.97 -5.08 6.83
CA ILE A 145 -13.80 -4.12 6.08
C ILE A 145 -14.54 -4.81 4.93
N ILE A 146 -13.88 -5.68 4.17
CA ILE A 146 -14.53 -6.42 3.08
C ILE A 146 -15.66 -7.30 3.63
N ARG A 147 -15.46 -7.98 4.77
CA ARG A 147 -16.49 -8.81 5.43
C ARG A 147 -17.69 -7.99 5.90
N GLN A 148 -17.45 -6.80 6.44
CA GLN A 148 -18.54 -5.89 6.82
C GLN A 148 -19.35 -5.40 5.61
N ASN A 149 -18.82 -5.57 4.40
CA ASN A 149 -19.41 -5.11 3.14
C ASN A 149 -19.67 -6.28 2.17
N GLU A 150 -20.27 -7.37 2.67
CA GLU A 150 -20.53 -8.60 1.90
C GLU A 150 -21.22 -8.38 0.54
N GLY A 151 -22.09 -7.36 0.42
CA GLY A 151 -22.74 -7.03 -0.85
C GLY A 151 -21.74 -6.74 -1.98
N SER A 152 -20.64 -6.03 -1.66
CA SER A 152 -19.56 -5.75 -2.62
C SER A 152 -18.80 -7.03 -2.99
N LEU A 153 -18.58 -7.93 -2.03
CA LEU A 153 -17.91 -9.22 -2.28
C LEU A 153 -18.73 -10.12 -3.21
N ARG A 154 -20.06 -10.18 -3.04
CA ARG A 154 -20.95 -10.96 -3.92
C ARG A 154 -20.94 -10.42 -5.35
N TYR A 155 -20.97 -9.09 -5.51
CA TYR A 155 -20.87 -8.45 -6.83
C TYR A 155 -19.55 -8.79 -7.52
N ALA A 156 -18.41 -8.66 -6.82
CA ALA A 156 -17.09 -8.97 -7.39
C ALA A 156 -16.99 -10.42 -7.88
N ARG A 157 -17.56 -11.38 -7.14
CA ARG A 157 -17.64 -12.78 -7.59
C ARG A 157 -18.48 -12.92 -8.86
N SER A 158 -19.65 -12.27 -8.92
CA SER A 158 -20.52 -12.38 -10.09
C SER A 158 -19.83 -11.92 -11.38
N VAL A 159 -19.02 -10.85 -11.35
CA VAL A 159 -18.31 -10.32 -12.52
C VAL A 159 -17.15 -11.21 -12.98
N LEU A 160 -16.49 -11.91 -12.04
CA LEU A 160 -15.32 -12.73 -12.34
C LEU A 160 -15.63 -14.14 -12.85
N PHE A 161 -16.84 -14.64 -12.58
CA PHE A 161 -17.29 -15.99 -12.92
C PHE A 161 -18.41 -16.02 -13.98
N VAL A 162 -18.58 -14.94 -14.77
CA VAL A 162 -19.37 -14.96 -16.02
C VAL A 162 -18.52 -15.47 -17.18
#